data_AF-A0AAJ1HR51-F1
#
_entry.id   AF-A0AAJ1HR51-F1
#
_cell.length_a   1.000
_cell.length_b   1.000
_cell.length_c   1.000
_cell.angle_alpha   90.00
_cell.angle_beta   90.00
_cell.angle_gamma   90.00
#
_symmetry.space_group_name_H-M   'P 1'
#
loop_
_entity.id
_entity.type
_entity.pdbx_description
1 polymer ?
#
loop_
_entity_poly.entity_id
_entity_poly.type
_entity_poly.pdbx_seq_one_letter_code
_entity_poly.pdbx_strand_id
1 'polypeptide(L)'
;MLPKIPLKLCNQSVTLHMATGEEDDYGKPKTVDMAISHVIVQPQTIYSGSNNDRTITANAIVFLFADISTPMPKLTPDCVGWHVTFEGHDYTITNFVDNRDPYGNDVYSYELEVL
;
A
#
# COMPACT_ATOMS: atom_id res chain seq x y z
N MET A 1 11.36 -21.07 -9.52
CA MET A 1 10.66 -20.04 -8.72
C MET A 1 11.48 -18.78 -8.74
N LEU A 2 10.84 -17.61 -8.82
CA LEU A 2 11.54 -16.35 -8.64
C LEU A 2 12.14 -16.29 -7.21
N PRO A 3 13.40 -15.86 -7.02
CA PRO A 3 13.93 -15.66 -5.68
C PRO A 3 13.07 -14.66 -4.90
N LYS A 4 12.75 -15.01 -3.67
CA LYS A 4 11.97 -14.16 -2.77
C LYS A 4 12.88 -13.37 -1.85
N ILE A 5 12.42 -12.20 -1.41
CA ILE A 5 13.13 -11.40 -0.42
C ILE A 5 13.17 -12.14 0.94
N PRO A 6 14.30 -12.17 1.66
CA PRO A 6 14.34 -12.78 2.98
C PRO A 6 13.43 -12.04 3.98
N LEU A 7 12.64 -12.79 4.77
CA LEU A 7 11.73 -12.26 5.80
C LEU A 7 12.39 -11.22 6.73
N LYS A 8 13.64 -11.47 7.13
CA LYS A 8 14.44 -10.59 8.00
C LYS A 8 14.69 -9.18 7.45
N LEU A 9 14.45 -8.95 6.16
CA LEU A 9 14.57 -7.64 5.51
C LEU A 9 13.22 -6.90 5.48
N CYS A 10 12.11 -7.57 5.79
CA CYS A 10 10.76 -7.02 5.83
C CYS A 10 10.33 -6.83 7.29
N ASN A 11 10.86 -5.80 7.96
CA ASN A 11 10.65 -5.58 9.40
C ASN A 11 9.59 -4.50 9.70
N GLN A 12 8.92 -3.98 8.66
CA GLN A 12 7.90 -2.95 8.78
C GLN A 12 6.50 -3.57 8.80
N SER A 13 5.53 -2.79 9.27
CA SER A 13 4.10 -3.12 9.24
C SER A 13 3.30 -1.89 8.85
N VAL A 14 2.18 -2.09 8.18
CA VAL A 14 1.23 -1.05 7.78
C VAL A 14 -0.19 -1.45 8.18
N THR A 15 -1.09 -0.48 8.28
CA THR A 15 -2.53 -0.76 8.37
C THR A 15 -3.19 -0.33 7.08
N LEU A 16 -3.82 -1.27 6.39
CA LEU A 16 -4.60 -1.01 5.19
C LEU A 16 -6.07 -0.75 5.57
N HIS A 17 -6.62 0.37 5.12
CA HIS A 17 -8.00 0.77 5.35
C HIS A 17 -8.83 0.48 4.09
N MET A 18 -9.48 -0.67 4.06
CA MET A 18 -10.19 -1.16 2.87
C MET A 18 -11.63 -0.67 2.87
N ALA A 19 -12.09 -0.02 1.80
CA ALA A 19 -13.49 0.34 1.68
C ALA A 19 -14.35 -0.92 1.49
N THR A 20 -15.44 -1.02 2.25
CA THR A 20 -16.38 -2.15 2.16
C THR A 20 -17.39 -2.01 1.02
N GLY A 21 -17.47 -0.83 0.40
CA GLY A 21 -18.50 -0.49 -0.58
C GLY A 21 -19.85 -0.10 0.03
N GLU A 22 -19.99 -0.19 1.36
CA GLU A 22 -21.16 0.31 2.08
C GLU A 22 -20.90 1.73 2.61
N GLU A 23 -21.97 2.51 2.73
CA GLU A 23 -21.97 3.78 3.45
C GLU A 23 -22.49 3.60 4.88
N ASP A 24 -22.03 4.43 5.80
CA ASP A 24 -22.59 4.59 7.13
C ASP A 24 -23.89 5.44 7.09
N ASP A 25 -24.51 5.60 8.25
CA ASP A 25 -25.76 6.38 8.40
C ASP A 25 -25.61 7.87 8.02
N TYR A 26 -24.38 8.33 7.78
CA TYR A 26 -24.03 9.70 7.39
C TYR A 26 -23.46 9.79 5.97
N GLY A 27 -23.56 8.72 5.17
CA GLY A 27 -23.09 8.68 3.77
C GLY A 27 -21.57 8.58 3.62
N LYS A 28 -20.83 8.20 4.67
CA LYS A 28 -19.39 7.98 4.59
C LYS A 28 -19.08 6.51 4.30
N PRO A 29 -18.12 6.20 3.43
CA PRO A 29 -17.72 4.82 3.18
C PRO A 29 -17.26 4.14 4.48
N LYS A 30 -17.83 2.98 4.80
CA LYS A 30 -17.32 2.13 5.87
C LYS A 30 -16.02 1.48 5.43
N THR A 31 -15.02 1.54 6.31
CA THR A 31 -13.72 0.91 6.10
C THR A 31 -13.50 -0.25 7.06
N VAL A 32 -12.70 -1.23 6.62
CA VAL A 32 -12.19 -2.32 7.45
C VAL A 32 -10.68 -2.23 7.50
N ASP A 33 -10.15 -2.25 8.71
CA ASP A 33 -8.72 -2.14 8.95
C ASP A 33 -8.07 -3.52 8.94
N MET A 34 -6.97 -3.64 8.18
CA MET A 34 -6.13 -4.83 8.15
C MET A 34 -4.69 -4.44 8.46
N ALA A 35 -4.21 -4.83 9.64
CA ALA A 35 -2.79 -4.72 9.99
C ALA A 35 -2.01 -5.80 9.23
N ILE A 36 -1.03 -5.37 8.43
CA ILE A 36 -0.19 -6.24 7.59
C ILE A 36 1.25 -6.11 8.06
N SER A 37 1.83 -7.23 8.50
CA SER A 37 3.22 -7.34 8.91
C SER A 37 4.10 -7.86 7.78
N HIS A 38 5.42 -7.67 7.93
CA HIS A 38 6.44 -8.10 6.99
C HIS A 38 6.30 -7.46 5.61
N VAL A 39 6.23 -6.13 5.61
CA VAL A 39 6.24 -5.31 4.39
C VAL A 39 7.56 -4.55 4.28
N ILE A 40 7.77 -3.92 3.11
CA ILE A 40 8.77 -2.88 2.93
C ILE A 40 8.06 -1.59 2.57
N VAL A 41 8.38 -0.52 3.27
CA VAL A 41 7.93 0.84 3.00
C VAL A 41 9.17 1.67 2.69
N GLN A 42 9.15 2.35 1.54
CA GLN A 42 10.19 3.27 1.10
C GLN A 42 9.62 4.68 1.06
N PRO A 43 9.73 5.46 2.16
CA PRO A 43 9.33 6.85 2.15
C PRO A 43 10.18 7.68 1.19
N GLN A 44 9.54 8.59 0.48
CA GLN A 44 10.15 9.54 -0.44
C GLN A 44 9.67 10.94 -0.11
N THR A 45 10.59 11.91 -0.16
CA THR A 45 10.23 13.32 -0.08
C THR A 45 10.05 13.85 -1.49
N ILE A 46 8.83 14.22 -1.86
CA ILE A 46 8.57 14.88 -3.13
C ILE A 46 8.40 16.38 -2.89
N TYR A 47 9.17 17.17 -3.63
CA TYR A 47 9.01 18.61 -3.69
C TYR A 47 8.11 18.93 -4.88
N SER A 48 6.83 19.22 -4.62
CA SER A 48 5.95 19.76 -5.64
C SER A 48 5.99 21.29 -5.57
N GLY A 49 6.18 21.96 -6.71
CA GLY A 49 6.22 23.42 -6.77
C GLY A 49 5.44 23.93 -7.95
N SER A 50 4.47 24.82 -7.70
CA SER A 50 3.82 25.60 -8.76
C SER A 50 4.18 27.07 -8.57
N ASN A 51 4.97 27.60 -9.52
CA ASN A 51 5.41 28.98 -9.80
C ASN A 51 5.70 30.00 -8.67
N ASN A 52 5.48 29.72 -7.39
CA ASN A 52 5.95 30.50 -6.25
C ASN A 52 5.91 29.77 -4.89
N ASP A 53 5.23 28.64 -4.75
CA ASP A 53 5.17 27.88 -3.49
C ASP A 53 5.69 26.45 -3.67
N ARG A 54 6.63 26.04 -2.81
CA ARG A 54 7.07 24.64 -2.67
C ARG A 54 6.23 23.97 -1.60
N THR A 55 5.44 22.97 -1.99
CA THR A 55 4.75 22.08 -1.07
C THR A 55 5.56 20.79 -0.93
N ILE A 56 5.90 20.44 0.30
CA ILE A 56 6.50 19.14 0.61
C ILE A 56 5.33 18.16 0.74
N THR A 57 5.28 17.16 -0.15
CA THR A 57 4.29 16.09 -0.07
C THR A 57 4.99 14.83 0.43
N ALA A 58 4.44 14.21 1.46
CA ALA A 58 4.90 12.91 1.91
C ALA A 58 4.50 11.87 0.85
N ASN A 59 5.41 11.02 0.42
CA ASN A 59 5.12 9.93 -0.50
C ASN A 59 5.78 8.66 0.06
N ALA A 60 5.22 7.50 -0.23
CA ALA A 60 5.93 6.25 -0.02
C ALA A 60 5.55 5.21 -1.08
N ILE A 61 6.43 4.23 -1.25
CA ILE A 61 6.11 2.98 -1.96
C ILE A 61 6.02 1.86 -0.93
N VAL A 62 4.89 1.16 -0.90
CA VAL A 62 4.65 0.00 -0.02
C VAL A 62 4.68 -1.27 -0.85
N PHE A 63 5.56 -2.20 -0.48
CA PHE A 63 5.68 -3.52 -1.07
C PHE A 63 5.10 -4.59 -0.15
N LEU A 64 4.13 -5.34 -0.68
CA LEU A 64 3.56 -6.53 -0.05
C LEU A 64 3.97 -7.75 -0.86
N PHE A 65 4.67 -8.70 -0.27
CA PHE A 65 5.21 -9.86 -0.97
C PHE A 65 4.42 -11.13 -0.65
N ALA A 66 4.06 -11.89 -1.68
CA ALA A 66 3.36 -13.15 -1.51
C ALA A 66 4.21 -14.17 -0.71
N ASP A 67 3.55 -14.86 0.23
CA ASP A 67 4.13 -15.78 1.22
C ASP A 67 5.13 -15.15 2.21
N ILE A 68 5.17 -13.82 2.31
CA ILE A 68 6.01 -13.09 3.28
C ILE A 68 5.13 -12.14 4.08
N SER A 69 4.45 -11.22 3.40
CA SER A 69 3.55 -10.27 4.04
C SER A 69 2.34 -10.99 4.62
N THR A 70 1.99 -10.68 5.87
CA THR A 70 1.02 -11.46 6.63
C THR A 70 0.08 -10.54 7.44
N PRO A 71 -1.25 -10.67 7.30
CA PRO A 71 -1.94 -11.44 6.25
C PRO A 71 -1.68 -10.83 4.86
N MET A 72 -1.67 -11.65 3.82
CA MET A 72 -1.62 -11.16 2.44
C MET A 72 -3.03 -10.73 2.00
N PRO A 73 -3.28 -9.44 1.71
CA PRO A 73 -4.58 -9.00 1.24
C PRO A 73 -4.85 -9.53 -0.17
N LYS A 74 -6.11 -9.51 -0.60
CA LYS A 74 -6.49 -9.74 -2.01
C LYS A 74 -6.88 -8.40 -2.61
N LEU A 75 -5.93 -7.74 -3.26
CA LEU A 75 -6.14 -6.42 -3.83
C LEU A 75 -6.50 -6.51 -5.31
N THR A 76 -7.29 -5.54 -5.75
CA THR A 76 -7.62 -5.24 -7.14
C THR A 76 -7.31 -3.76 -7.40
N PRO A 77 -7.33 -3.29 -8.66
CA PRO A 77 -7.17 -1.87 -8.96
C PRO A 77 -8.16 -0.95 -8.25
N ASP A 78 -9.27 -1.47 -7.72
CA ASP A 78 -10.27 -0.73 -6.95
C ASP A 78 -9.73 -0.22 -5.60
N CYS A 79 -8.54 -0.66 -5.18
CA CYS A 79 -7.89 -0.13 -3.98
C CYS A 79 -7.31 1.28 -4.17
N VAL A 80 -7.26 1.80 -5.40
CA VAL A 80 -6.87 3.20 -5.63
C VAL A 80 -7.88 4.13 -4.96
N GLY A 81 -7.38 5.05 -4.14
CA GLY A 81 -8.18 5.91 -3.26
C GLY A 81 -8.45 5.33 -1.86
N TRP A 82 -8.08 4.07 -1.59
CA TRP A 82 -8.04 3.56 -0.22
C TRP A 82 -6.85 4.13 0.53
N HIS A 83 -6.82 3.93 1.85
CA HIS A 83 -5.83 4.51 2.72
C HIS A 83 -4.89 3.46 3.33
N VAL A 84 -3.65 3.87 3.60
CA VAL A 84 -2.63 3.09 4.30
C VAL A 84 -2.02 3.95 5.40
N THR A 85 -2.06 3.45 6.64
CA THR A 85 -1.34 4.06 7.76
C THR A 85 0.03 3.42 7.95
N PHE A 86 1.07 4.23 7.97
CA PHE A 86 2.45 3.84 8.29
C PHE A 86 3.09 4.88 9.22
N GLU A 87 3.71 4.44 10.32
CA GLU A 87 4.37 5.31 11.32
C GLU A 87 3.51 6.50 11.82
N GLY A 88 2.19 6.30 11.89
CA GLY A 88 1.24 7.34 12.33
C GLY A 88 0.85 8.34 11.26
N HIS A 89 1.37 8.20 10.03
CA HIS A 89 0.94 8.95 8.86
C HIS A 89 -0.08 8.15 8.06
N ASP A 90 -1.17 8.80 7.72
CA ASP A 90 -2.20 8.28 6.81
C ASP A 90 -1.89 8.73 5.39
N TYR A 91 -1.85 7.77 4.47
CA TYR A 91 -1.54 8.00 3.06
C TYR A 91 -2.67 7.47 2.19
N THR A 92 -2.95 8.16 1.08
CA THR A 92 -3.89 7.69 0.06
C THR A 92 -3.15 6.88 -1.00
N ILE A 93 -3.66 5.69 -1.36
CA ILE A 93 -3.14 4.90 -2.47
C ILE A 93 -3.48 5.60 -3.79
N THR A 94 -2.47 5.99 -4.55
CA THR A 94 -2.63 6.68 -5.84
C THR A 94 -2.33 5.80 -7.03
N ASN A 95 -1.53 4.76 -6.85
CA ASN A 95 -1.24 3.77 -7.90
C ASN A 95 -1.17 2.36 -7.30
N PHE A 96 -1.58 1.38 -8.09
CA PHE A 96 -1.55 -0.04 -7.74
C PHE A 96 -0.89 -0.83 -8.86
N VAL A 97 0.14 -1.60 -8.51
CA VAL A 97 0.80 -2.52 -9.41
C VAL A 97 0.69 -3.95 -8.87
N ASP A 98 0.11 -4.82 -9.70
CA ASP A 98 -0.01 -6.26 -9.43
C ASP A 98 1.12 -7.01 -10.15
N ASN A 99 2.23 -7.23 -9.44
CA ASN A 99 3.37 -7.94 -9.98
C ASN A 99 3.09 -9.45 -9.98
N ARG A 100 3.18 -10.09 -11.15
CA ARG A 100 2.93 -11.52 -11.33
C ARG A 100 4.23 -12.33 -11.40
N ASP A 101 4.20 -13.55 -10.87
CA ASP A 101 5.32 -14.49 -11.03
C ASP A 101 5.45 -14.87 -12.51
N PRO A 102 6.59 -14.60 -13.18
CA PRO A 102 6.76 -14.90 -14.61
C PRO A 102 6.81 -16.40 -14.93
N TYR A 103 7.04 -17.26 -13.94
CA TYR A 103 6.97 -18.72 -14.10
C TYR A 103 5.53 -19.26 -13.93
N GLY A 104 4.58 -18.40 -13.56
CA GLY A 104 3.17 -18.72 -13.36
C GLY A 104 2.27 -17.53 -13.69
N ASN A 105 1.14 -17.39 -12.98
CA ASN A 105 0.30 -16.20 -13.03
C ASN A 105 -0.21 -15.77 -11.63
N ASP A 106 0.37 -16.37 -10.60
CA ASP A 106 0.08 -16.03 -9.22
C ASP A 106 0.68 -14.66 -8.88
N VAL A 107 0.11 -14.01 -7.87
CA VAL A 107 0.64 -12.74 -7.36
C VAL A 107 2.02 -12.99 -6.77
N TYR A 108 3.02 -12.26 -7.24
CA TYR A 108 4.36 -12.22 -6.66
C TYR A 108 4.44 -11.13 -5.59
N SER A 109 3.97 -9.93 -5.90
CA SER A 109 3.89 -8.81 -4.96
C SER A 109 2.86 -7.77 -5.39
N TYR A 110 2.39 -7.00 -4.42
CA TYR A 110 1.74 -5.72 -4.68
C TYR A 110 2.70 -4.59 -4.39
N GLU A 111 2.64 -3.57 -5.24
CA GLU A 111 3.31 -2.29 -5.03
C GLU A 111 2.25 -1.20 -5.01
N LEU A 112 2.22 -0.44 -3.92
CA LEU A 112 1.30 0.67 -3.69
C LEU A 112 2.10 1.95 -3.64
N GLU A 113 1.86 2.86 -4.57
CA GLU A 113 2.34 4.24 -4.43
C GLU A 113 1.31 5.02 -3.60
N VAL A 114 1.79 5.72 -2.58
CA VAL A 114 0.93 6.42 -1.63
C VAL A 114 1.40 7.86 -1.39
N LEU A 115 0.46 8.78 -1.15
CA LEU A 115 0.67 10.24 -0.98
C LEU A 115 -0.15 10.83 0.18
#